data_AF-A0AAV5ZEX7-F1
#
_entry.id   AF-A0AAV5ZEX7-F1
#
_cell.length_a   1.000
_cell.length_b   1.000
_cell.length_c   1.000
_cell.angle_alpha   90.00
_cell.angle_beta   90.00
_cell.angle_gamma   90.00
#
_symmetry.space_group_name_H-M   'P 1'
#
loop_
_entity.id
_entity.type
_entity.pdbx_description
1 polymer ?
#
loop_
_entity_poly.entity_id
_entity_poly.type
_entity_poly.pdbx_seq_one_letter_code
_entity_poly.pdbx_strand_id
1 'polypeptide(L)'
;MKAVVLAALSFAAFMAGPALLLTLIALLLQSPRRPDAVGDFVLAAYLVAISVALSTLGFVIPTGLSAMWRRLAVSRAVIIAGAVGLVGPIASLGINALGAPALLPLFRAAPWLATSLFHGIPGIVLGTLALLIAWTTHSSSTPAGASG
;
A
#
# COMPACT_ATOMS: atom_id res chain seq x y z
N MET A 1 12.86 8.35 13.80
CA MET A 1 11.74 9.00 13.09
C MET A 1 11.97 9.10 11.58
N LYS A 2 13.12 9.61 11.11
CA LYS A 2 13.45 9.73 9.67
C LYS A 2 13.18 8.46 8.84
N ALA A 3 13.55 7.28 9.34
CA ALA A 3 13.34 6.00 8.65
C ALA A 3 11.84 5.68 8.43
N VAL A 4 11.01 5.92 9.44
CA VAL A 4 9.55 5.66 9.36
C VAL A 4 8.88 6.60 8.36
N VAL A 5 9.26 7.88 8.36
CA VAL A 5 8.71 8.87 7.42
C VAL A 5 9.08 8.52 5.97
N LEU A 6 10.36 8.25 5.70
CA LEU A 6 10.81 7.91 4.35
C LEU A 6 10.24 6.57 3.87
N ALA A 7 10.06 5.62 4.77
CA ALA A 7 9.39 4.37 4.46
C ALA A 7 7.89 4.55 4.17
N ALA A 8 7.18 5.39 4.93
CA ALA A 8 5.78 5.69 4.66
C ALA A 8 5.61 6.37 3.29
N LEU A 9 6.51 7.28 2.93
CA LEU A 9 6.54 7.91 1.61
C LEU A 9 6.84 6.88 0.51
N SER A 10 7.80 5.98 0.72
CA SER A 10 8.11 4.88 -0.21
C SER A 10 6.89 3.98 -0.40
N PHE A 11 6.26 3.52 0.69
CA PHE A 11 5.04 2.74 0.68
C PHE A 11 3.95 3.42 -0.14
N ALA A 12 3.67 4.70 0.15
CA ALA A 12 2.64 5.47 -0.55
C ALA A 12 2.94 5.60 -2.06
N ALA A 13 4.20 5.88 -2.43
CA ALA A 13 4.61 6.02 -3.82
C ALA A 13 4.45 4.71 -4.60
N PHE A 14 4.88 3.58 -4.03
CA PHE A 14 4.75 2.27 -4.67
C PHE A 14 3.33 1.73 -4.68
N MET A 15 2.47 2.17 -3.76
CA MET A 15 1.06 1.84 -3.74
C MET A 15 0.26 2.65 -4.77
N ALA A 16 0.57 3.94 -4.94
CA ALA A 16 -0.13 4.84 -5.86
C ALA A 16 0.35 4.74 -7.30
N GLY A 17 1.68 4.76 -7.51
CA GLY A 17 2.32 4.94 -8.81
C GLY A 17 1.87 3.94 -9.87
N PRO A 18 1.94 2.62 -9.61
CA PRO A 18 1.51 1.61 -10.58
C PRO A 18 0.04 1.75 -10.95
N ALA A 19 -0.84 2.03 -9.99
CA ALA A 19 -2.27 2.19 -10.24
C ALA A 19 -2.54 3.39 -11.16
N LEU A 20 -1.97 4.56 -10.85
CA LEU A 20 -2.12 5.77 -11.66
C LEU A 20 -1.54 5.60 -13.07
N LEU A 21 -0.38 4.95 -13.19
CA LEU A 21 0.24 4.67 -14.48
C LEU A 21 -0.63 3.75 -15.33
N LEU A 22 -1.15 2.66 -14.75
CA LEU A 22 -2.04 1.74 -15.46
C LEU A 22 -3.35 2.42 -15.87
N THR A 23 -3.94 3.25 -15.00
CA THR A 23 -5.14 4.04 -15.35
C THR A 23 -4.86 4.98 -16.52
N LEU A 24 -3.73 5.71 -16.49
CA LEU A 24 -3.35 6.61 -17.57
C LEU A 24 -3.17 5.85 -18.89
N ILE A 25 -2.45 4.72 -18.87
CA ILE A 25 -2.25 3.88 -20.05
C ILE A 25 -3.58 3.36 -20.59
N ALA A 26 -4.47 2.87 -19.72
CA ALA A 26 -5.78 2.35 -20.12
C ALA A 26 -6.64 3.42 -20.80
N LEU A 27 -6.64 4.66 -20.30
CA LEU A 27 -7.35 5.78 -20.90
C LEU A 27 -6.77 6.20 -22.25
N LEU A 28 -5.44 6.15 -22.40
CA LEU A 28 -4.75 6.49 -23.65
C LEU A 28 -4.95 5.45 -24.75
N LEU A 29 -5.01 4.16 -24.38
CA LEU A 29 -5.16 3.04 -25.30
C LEU A 29 -6.63 2.68 -25.58
N GLN A 30 -7.58 3.29 -24.89
CA GLN A 30 -9.01 3.00 -25.07
C GLN A 30 -9.51 3.42 -26.46
N SER A 31 -10.21 2.50 -27.12
CA SER A 31 -10.91 2.73 -28.39
C SER A 31 -12.34 2.16 -28.32
N PRO A 32 -13.39 2.96 -28.56
CA PRO A 32 -13.35 4.39 -28.89
C PRO A 32 -12.84 5.27 -27.73
N ARG A 33 -12.26 6.41 -28.07
CA ARG A 33 -11.75 7.37 -27.07
C ARG A 33 -12.90 7.85 -26.18
N ARG A 34 -12.69 7.85 -24.86
CA ARG A 34 -13.66 8.42 -23.92
C ARG A 34 -13.75 9.94 -24.11
N PRO A 35 -14.97 10.52 -24.10
CA PRO A 35 -15.16 11.97 -24.24
C PRO A 35 -14.50 12.79 -23.12
N ASP A 36 -14.41 12.26 -21.90
CA ASP A 36 -13.84 12.94 -20.73
C ASP A 36 -12.78 12.10 -20.00
N ALA A 37 -11.75 11.67 -20.73
CA ALA A 37 -10.66 10.89 -20.16
C ALA A 37 -9.89 11.63 -19.05
N VAL A 38 -9.87 12.97 -19.07
CA VAL A 38 -9.20 13.79 -18.05
C VAL A 38 -10.00 13.77 -16.75
N GLY A 39 -11.32 13.99 -16.81
CA GLY A 39 -12.18 13.91 -15.63
C GLY A 39 -12.12 12.53 -14.97
N ASP A 40 -12.09 11.47 -15.77
CA ASP A 40 -11.93 10.10 -15.28
C ASP A 40 -10.59 9.85 -14.60
N PHE A 41 -9.50 10.37 -15.18
CA PHE A 41 -8.19 10.27 -14.57
C PHE A 41 -8.11 11.02 -13.24
N VAL A 42 -8.68 12.23 -13.17
CA VAL A 42 -8.72 13.03 -11.94
C VAL A 42 -9.53 12.33 -10.85
N LEU A 43 -10.69 11.76 -11.20
CA LEU A 43 -11.50 10.99 -10.26
C LEU A 43 -10.76 9.74 -9.77
N ALA A 44 -10.11 9.00 -10.67
CA ALA A 44 -9.31 7.84 -10.31
C ALA A 44 -8.14 8.24 -9.40
N ALA A 45 -7.45 9.33 -9.71
CA ALA A 45 -6.35 9.85 -8.91
C ALA A 45 -6.79 10.25 -7.51
N TYR A 46 -7.97 10.89 -7.38
CA TYR A 46 -8.57 11.23 -6.10
C TYR A 46 -8.87 9.97 -5.25
N LEU A 47 -9.47 8.95 -5.85
CA LEU A 47 -9.76 7.68 -5.16
C LEU A 47 -8.49 6.95 -4.74
N VAL A 48 -7.47 6.91 -5.61
CA VAL A 48 -6.16 6.34 -5.28
C VAL A 48 -5.52 7.12 -4.15
N ALA A 49 -5.57 8.45 -4.16
CA ALA A 49 -5.00 9.29 -3.11
C ALA A 49 -5.64 9.02 -1.74
N ILE A 50 -6.98 8.91 -1.66
CA ILE A 50 -7.68 8.58 -0.41
C ILE A 50 -7.30 7.17 0.08
N SER A 51 -7.33 6.19 -0.82
CA SER A 51 -6.97 4.80 -0.51
C SER A 51 -5.54 4.72 0.06
N VAL A 52 -4.60 5.34 -0.63
CA VAL A 52 -3.18 5.37 -0.24
C VAL A 52 -3.00 6.12 1.07
N ALA A 53 -3.69 7.24 1.29
CA ALA A 53 -3.62 7.98 2.56
C ALA A 53 -4.07 7.10 3.74
N LEU A 54 -5.22 6.42 3.61
CA LEU A 54 -5.74 5.53 4.65
C LEU A 54 -4.83 4.33 4.90
N SER A 55 -4.35 3.67 3.85
CA SER A 55 -3.43 2.55 3.97
C SER A 55 -2.08 2.98 4.57
N THR A 56 -1.59 4.16 4.21
CA THR A 56 -0.35 4.71 4.76
C THR A 56 -0.52 5.05 6.24
N LEU A 57 -1.65 5.63 6.64
CA LEU A 57 -1.97 5.83 8.07
C LEU A 57 -2.01 4.50 8.82
N GLY A 58 -2.68 3.49 8.26
CA GLY A 58 -2.72 2.13 8.81
C GLY A 58 -1.33 1.50 8.93
N PHE A 59 -0.44 1.74 7.96
CA PHE A 59 0.95 1.26 7.96
C PHE A 59 1.83 1.98 9.00
N VAL A 60 1.63 3.29 9.16
CA VAL A 60 2.41 4.14 10.07
C VAL A 60 2.15 3.80 11.53
N ILE A 61 0.93 3.39 11.89
CA ILE A 61 0.58 3.03 13.28
C ILE A 61 1.52 1.95 13.85
N PRO A 62 1.61 0.72 13.28
CA PRO A 62 2.49 -0.31 13.82
C PRO A 62 3.98 0.01 13.64
N THR A 63 4.39 0.60 12.52
CA THR A 63 5.81 0.88 12.24
C THR A 63 6.36 2.07 13.04
N GLY A 64 5.54 3.09 13.28
CA GLY A 64 5.89 4.27 14.07
C GLY A 64 5.98 3.98 15.57
N LEU A 65 5.16 3.07 16.08
CA LEU A 65 5.19 2.64 17.48
C LEU A 65 6.35 1.66 17.75
N SER A 66 6.87 0.96 16.74
CA SER A 66 7.95 -0.01 16.90
C SER A 66 9.32 0.63 17.12
N ALA A 67 9.97 0.31 18.24
CA ALA A 67 11.35 0.73 18.52
C ALA A 67 12.36 0.13 17.51
N MET A 68 12.12 -1.10 17.06
CA MET A 68 12.97 -1.78 16.08
C MET A 68 12.96 -1.02 14.74
N TRP A 69 11.79 -0.67 14.25
CA TRP A 69 11.63 0.05 12.99
C TRP A 69 12.18 1.47 13.05
N ARG A 70 12.09 2.14 14.20
CA ARG A 70 12.71 3.45 14.41
C ARG A 70 14.23 3.43 14.37
N ARG A 71 14.86 2.27 14.64
CA ARG A 71 16.32 2.06 14.63
C ARG A 71 16.83 1.43 13.32
N LEU A 72 15.94 1.03 12.43
CA LEU A 72 16.29 0.41 11.16
C LEU A 72 17.03 1.39 10.24
N ALA A 73 18.01 0.89 9.49
CA ALA A 73 18.66 1.67 8.45
C ALA A 73 17.62 2.14 7.42
N VAL A 74 17.70 3.42 7.03
CA VAL A 74 16.72 4.06 6.13
C VAL A 74 16.57 3.29 4.82
N SER A 75 17.67 2.82 4.23
CA SER A 75 17.66 2.04 2.99
C SER A 75 16.82 0.76 3.12
N ARG A 76 17.04 -0.02 4.19
CA ARG A 76 16.26 -1.23 4.47
C ARG A 76 14.79 -0.91 4.71
N ALA A 77 14.49 0.13 5.49
CA ALA A 77 13.11 0.54 5.76
C ALA A 77 12.36 0.91 4.47
N VAL A 78 13.03 1.65 3.57
CA VAL A 78 12.49 2.04 2.26
C VAL A 78 12.24 0.83 1.36
N ILE A 79 13.17 -0.14 1.32
CA ILE A 79 13.02 -1.36 0.51
C ILE A 79 11.84 -2.21 1.01
N ILE A 80 11.78 -2.49 2.32
CA ILE A 80 10.69 -3.29 2.91
C ILE A 80 9.35 -2.60 2.66
N ALA A 81 9.27 -1.29 2.92
CA ALA A 81 8.04 -0.53 2.72
C ALA A 81 7.63 -0.45 1.24
N GLY A 82 8.58 -0.29 0.31
CA GLY A 82 8.30 -0.28 -1.12
C GLY A 82 7.77 -1.63 -1.60
N ALA A 83 8.41 -2.74 -1.19
CA ALA A 83 7.96 -4.09 -1.54
C ALA A 83 6.55 -4.39 -1.01
N VAL A 84 6.29 -3.98 0.24
CA VAL A 84 4.96 -4.11 0.86
C VAL A 84 3.93 -3.19 0.19
N GLY A 85 4.33 -1.99 -0.23
CA GLY A 85 3.48 -1.04 -0.95
C GLY A 85 2.99 -1.55 -2.31
N LEU A 86 3.76 -2.42 -2.96
CA LEU A 86 3.36 -3.07 -4.22
C LEU A 86 2.24 -4.10 -4.05
N VAL A 87 1.99 -4.60 -2.84
CA VAL A 87 0.93 -5.60 -2.60
C VAL A 87 -0.45 -5.04 -2.93
N GLY A 88 -0.69 -3.77 -2.62
CA GLY A 88 -1.96 -3.08 -2.91
C GLY A 88 -2.35 -3.10 -4.41
N PRO A 89 -1.53 -2.55 -5.31
CA PRO A 89 -1.83 -2.58 -6.74
C PRO A 89 -1.89 -4.00 -7.32
N ILE A 90 -1.07 -4.95 -6.83
CA ILE A 90 -1.14 -6.36 -7.28
C ILE A 90 -2.47 -6.99 -6.88
N ALA A 91 -2.90 -6.83 -5.62
CA ALA A 91 -4.17 -7.34 -5.13
C ALA A 91 -5.36 -6.70 -5.87
N SER A 92 -5.27 -5.40 -6.17
CA SER A 92 -6.27 -4.67 -6.97
C SER A 92 -6.49 -5.30 -8.35
N LEU A 93 -5.43 -5.75 -9.03
CA LEU A 93 -5.56 -6.42 -10.32
C LEU A 93 -6.37 -7.72 -10.20
N GLY A 94 -6.14 -8.51 -9.16
CA GLY A 94 -6.91 -9.74 -8.89
C GLY A 94 -8.36 -9.48 -8.49
N ILE A 95 -8.61 -8.48 -7.63
CA ILE A 95 -9.97 -8.12 -7.19
C ILE A 95 -10.80 -7.56 -8.35
N ASN A 96 -10.21 -6.68 -9.16
CA ASN A 96 -10.89 -6.11 -10.33
C ASN A 96 -11.20 -7.18 -11.39
N ALA A 97 -10.36 -8.21 -11.52
CA ALA A 97 -10.60 -9.31 -12.44
C ALA A 97 -11.70 -10.30 -11.99
N LEU A 98 -11.95 -10.42 -10.67
CA LEU A 98 -12.77 -11.52 -10.12
C LEU A 98 -13.99 -11.08 -9.30
N GLY A 99 -14.06 -9.84 -8.81
CA GLY A 99 -14.96 -9.50 -7.69
C GLY A 99 -15.71 -8.17 -7.75
N ALA A 100 -15.50 -7.33 -8.76
CA ALA A 100 -16.14 -6.01 -8.84
C ALA A 100 -17.69 -6.02 -8.69
N PRO A 101 -18.44 -6.99 -9.25
CA PRO A 101 -19.90 -7.04 -9.07
C PRO A 101 -20.33 -7.34 -7.63
N ALA A 102 -19.55 -8.13 -6.90
CA ALA A 102 -19.88 -8.57 -5.54
C ALA A 102 -19.58 -7.50 -4.48
N LEU A 103 -18.68 -6.56 -4.76
CA LEU A 103 -18.25 -5.53 -3.82
C LEU A 103 -19.14 -4.27 -3.86
N LEU A 104 -19.79 -4.00 -5.00
CA LEU A 104 -20.64 -2.83 -5.21
C LEU A 104 -21.78 -2.63 -4.19
N PRO A 105 -22.49 -3.68 -3.71
CA PRO A 105 -23.56 -3.51 -2.72
C PRO A 105 -23.08 -2.92 -1.40
N LEU A 106 -21.87 -3.28 -0.98
CA LEU A 106 -21.31 -2.86 0.31
C LEU A 106 -20.95 -1.37 0.34
N PHE A 107 -20.38 -0.87 -0.77
CA PHE A 107 -20.06 0.56 -0.93
C PHE A 107 -21.30 1.44 -1.05
N ARG A 108 -22.46 0.88 -1.45
CA ARG A 108 -23.75 1.61 -1.47
C ARG A 108 -24.39 1.69 -0.08
N ALA A 109 -24.32 0.63 0.71
CA ALA A 109 -25.00 0.55 2.00
C ALA A 109 -24.25 1.26 3.14
N ALA A 110 -22.92 1.16 3.17
CA ALA A 110 -22.10 1.70 4.25
C ALA A 110 -20.72 2.17 3.73
N PRO A 111 -20.65 3.29 2.99
CA PRO A 111 -19.43 3.73 2.31
C PRO A 111 -18.25 3.93 3.26
N TRP A 112 -18.45 4.59 4.41
CA TRP A 112 -17.39 4.84 5.39
C TRP A 112 -16.78 3.54 5.98
N LEU A 113 -17.63 2.55 6.22
CA LEU A 113 -17.22 1.25 6.74
C LEU A 113 -16.47 0.46 5.66
N ALA A 114 -17.00 0.44 4.43
CA ALA A 114 -16.34 -0.20 3.29
C ALA A 114 -14.96 0.41 3.04
N THR A 115 -14.84 1.74 3.01
CA THR A 115 -13.53 2.39 2.80
C THR A 115 -12.53 2.03 3.90
N SER A 116 -12.97 2.00 5.16
CA SER A 116 -12.11 1.63 6.30
C SER A 116 -11.67 0.16 6.24
N LEU A 117 -12.59 -0.75 5.90
CA LEU A 117 -12.32 -2.19 5.79
C LEU A 117 -11.43 -2.54 4.59
N PHE A 118 -11.60 -1.87 3.46
CA PHE A 118 -10.89 -2.20 2.22
C PHE A 118 -9.57 -1.43 2.03
N HIS A 119 -9.35 -0.35 2.77
CA HIS A 119 -8.13 0.47 2.64
C HIS A 119 -7.40 0.68 3.96
N GLY A 120 -8.11 0.92 5.06
CA GLY A 120 -7.50 1.12 6.39
C GLY A 120 -6.94 -0.17 6.98
N ILE A 121 -7.78 -1.21 7.12
CA ILE A 121 -7.38 -2.50 7.71
C ILE A 121 -6.24 -3.17 6.94
N PRO A 122 -6.25 -3.25 5.59
CA PRO A 122 -5.12 -3.77 4.84
C PRO A 122 -3.83 -3.00 5.10
N GLY A 123 -3.89 -1.68 5.28
CA GLY A 123 -2.73 -0.88 5.68
C GLY A 123 -2.12 -1.34 7.01
N ILE A 124 -2.95 -1.65 8.00
CA ILE A 124 -2.50 -2.18 9.30
C ILE A 124 -1.88 -3.57 9.14
N VAL A 125 -2.51 -4.44 8.36
CA VAL A 125 -1.99 -5.80 8.08
C VAL A 125 -0.63 -5.73 7.39
N LEU A 126 -0.50 -4.88 6.37
CA LEU A 126 0.75 -4.65 5.65
C LEU A 126 1.83 -4.03 6.55
N GLY A 127 1.47 -3.09 7.42
CA GLY A 127 2.38 -2.55 8.43
C GLY A 127 2.87 -3.62 9.41
N THR A 128 1.98 -4.52 9.83
CA THR A 128 2.34 -5.65 10.71
C THR A 128 3.22 -6.66 9.99
N LEU A 129 2.97 -6.95 8.71
CA LEU A 129 3.82 -7.80 7.88
C LEU A 129 5.22 -7.19 7.72
N ALA A 130 5.31 -5.87 7.51
CA ALA A 130 6.57 -5.15 7.42
C ALA A 130 7.38 -5.22 8.73
N LEU A 131 6.71 -5.21 9.89
CA LEU A 131 7.36 -5.48 11.18
C LEU A 131 7.92 -6.91 11.23
N LEU A 132 7.14 -7.90 10.78
CA LEU A 132 7.54 -9.30 10.82
C LEU A 132 8.74 -9.58 9.90
N ILE A 133 8.76 -9.03 8.69
CA ILE A 133 9.89 -9.10 7.75
C ILE A 133 11.14 -8.46 8.36
N ALA A 134 10.99 -7.30 8.99
CA ALA A 134 12.10 -6.64 9.68
C ALA A 134 12.65 -7.47 10.85
N TRP A 135 11.78 -8.18 11.57
CA TRP A 135 12.18 -9.04 12.68
C TRP A 135 12.95 -10.28 12.19
N THR A 136 12.43 -11.01 11.20
CA THR A 136 13.08 -12.23 10.68
C THR A 136 14.45 -11.94 10.04
N THR A 137 14.60 -10.77 9.41
CA THR A 137 15.86 -10.31 8.81
C THR A 137 16.89 -9.82 9.84
N HIS A 138 16.49 -9.60 11.09
CA HIS A 138 17.39 -9.28 12.21
C HIS A 138 17.86 -10.54 12.94
N SER A 139 16.97 -11.53 13.09
CA SER A 139 17.30 -12.82 13.73
C SER A 139 18.34 -13.62 12.92
N SER A 140 18.30 -13.52 11.59
CA SER A 140 19.20 -14.22 10.66
C SER A 140 20.62 -13.63 10.58
N SER A 141 20.86 -12.45 11.15
CA SER A 141 22.20 -11.84 11.26
C SER A 141 22.93 -12.15 12.57
N THR A 142 22.34 -12.96 13.46
CA THR A 142 23.00 -13.43 14.68
C THR A 142 23.79 -14.70 14.35
N PRO A 143 25.13 -14.72 14.39
CA PRO A 143 25.89 -15.92 14.11
C PRO A 143 25.61 -16.96 15.20
N ALA A 144 25.14 -18.13 14.80
CA ALA A 144 25.21 -19.33 15.62
C ALA A 144 26.69 -19.69 15.82
N GLY A 145 27.32 -19.15 16.86
CA GLY A 145 28.75 -19.35 17.08
C GLY A 145 29.33 -18.48 18.19
N ALA A 146 28.86 -18.68 19.42
CA ALA A 146 29.55 -18.23 20.62
C ALA A 146 29.20 -19.17 21.79
N SER A 147 29.61 -20.42 21.65
CA SER A 147 29.78 -21.34 22.79
C SER A 147 31.16 -21.96 22.64
N GLY A 148 32.16 -21.25 23.15
CA GLY A 148 33.52 -21.73 23.41
C GLY A 148 33.81 -21.53 24.88
#